data_AF-A0A8S4RRP8-F1
#
_entry.id   AF-A0A8S4RRP8-F1
#
_cell.length_a   1.000
_cell.length_b   1.000
_cell.length_c   1.000
_cell.angle_alpha   90.00
_cell.angle_beta   90.00
_cell.angle_gamma   90.00
#
_symmetry.space_group_name_H-M   'P 1'
#
loop_
_entity.id
_entity.type
_entity.pdbx_description
1 polymer ?
#
loop_
_entity_poly.entity_id
_entity_poly.type
_entity_poly.pdbx_seq_one_letter_code
_entity_poly.pdbx_strand_id
1 'polypeptide(L)'
;MRSGTMSRKNRLGVRVTILDCIITYQKPTLCNEKSCLGSLMAIPGRGDVPRNPEEVLSDAKDFLGQYFASIRRANTVAHEARWKTVQEEVVKTGTYQLTTTELVFGAKLAWRNASRCIGRIQWSKLQVSSNKTM
;
A
#
# COMPACT_ATOMS: atom_id res chain seq x y z
N MET A 1 11.22 0.90 -18.50
CA MET A 1 11.26 0.40 -17.11
C MET A 1 12.50 0.98 -16.43
N ARG A 2 12.35 1.91 -15.47
CA ARG A 2 13.50 2.42 -14.70
C ARG A 2 13.76 1.46 -13.54
N SER A 3 14.66 0.51 -13.75
CA SER A 3 15.11 -0.42 -12.70
C SER A 3 16.22 0.28 -11.89
N GLY A 4 15.98 0.52 -10.60
CA GLY A 4 17.01 1.04 -9.70
C GLY A 4 17.85 -0.11 -9.14
N THR A 5 19.16 -0.08 -9.35
CA THR A 5 20.10 -1.01 -8.72
C THR A 5 20.70 -0.37 -7.47
N MET A 6 20.44 -0.94 -6.29
CA MET A 6 21.14 -0.57 -5.06
C MET A 6 22.17 -1.64 -4.70
N SER A 7 23.46 -1.27 -4.76
CA SER A 7 24.55 -2.11 -4.27
C SER A 7 24.92 -1.66 -2.85
N ARG A 8 24.67 -2.49 -1.85
CA ARG A 8 25.10 -2.26 -0.46
C ARG A 8 26.06 -3.37 -0.04
N LYS A 9 27.22 -3.01 0.52
CA LYS A 9 28.08 -3.98 1.21
C LYS A 9 27.38 -4.42 2.49
N ASN A 10 27.27 -5.73 2.71
CA ASN A 10 26.77 -6.23 3.99
C ASN A 10 27.84 -6.01 5.09
N ARG A 11 27.47 -6.28 6.35
CA ARG A 11 28.35 -6.09 7.51
C ARG A 11 29.63 -6.97 7.47
N LEU A 12 29.67 -7.98 6.62
CA LEU A 12 30.80 -8.89 6.38
C LEU A 12 31.65 -8.50 5.16
N GLY A 13 31.39 -7.35 4.53
CA GLY A 13 32.11 -6.89 3.34
C GLY A 13 31.70 -7.60 2.04
N VAL A 14 30.75 -8.54 2.08
CA VAL A 14 30.20 -9.19 0.89
C VAL A 14 29.31 -8.19 0.16
N ARG A 15 29.57 -8.04 -1.14
CA ARG A 15 28.77 -7.18 -2.01
C ARG A 15 27.50 -7.92 -2.39
N VAL A 16 26.37 -7.50 -1.82
CA VAL A 16 25.05 -7.98 -2.22
C VAL A 16 24.43 -6.90 -3.12
N THR A 17 24.02 -7.31 -4.32
CA THR A 17 23.31 -6.43 -5.25
C THR A 17 21.84 -6.79 -5.22
N ILE A 18 20.99 -5.81 -4.92
CA ILE A 18 19.53 -5.96 -4.91
C ILE A 18 18.98 -5.13 -6.07
N LEU A 19 18.10 -5.74 -6.86
CA LEU A 19 17.36 -5.06 -7.91
C LEU A 19 15.97 -4.71 -7.38
N ASP A 20 15.68 -3.41 -7.26
CA ASP A 20 14.41 -2.94 -6.71
C ASP A 20 13.42 -2.59 -7.83
N CYS A 21 12.57 -3.55 -8.20
CA CYS A 21 11.49 -3.31 -9.16
C CYS A 21 10.25 -2.65 -8.52
N ILE A 22 10.10 -2.77 -7.19
CA ILE A 22 8.92 -2.31 -6.44
C ILE A 22 8.84 -0.76 -6.39
N ILE A 23 9.98 -0.06 -6.51
CA ILE A 23 10.04 1.41 -6.49
C ILE A 23 9.10 2.06 -7.54
N THR A 24 8.85 1.35 -8.64
CA THR A 24 7.92 1.79 -9.71
C THR A 24 6.47 1.99 -9.25
N TYR A 25 6.09 1.39 -8.12
CA TYR A 25 4.74 1.42 -7.57
C TYR A 25 4.60 2.35 -6.35
N GLN A 26 5.66 3.05 -5.97
CA GLN A 26 5.67 3.91 -4.79
C GLN A 26 5.25 5.35 -5.15
N LYS A 27 4.45 5.98 -4.29
CA LYS A 27 4.12 7.41 -4.41
C LYS A 27 5.42 8.25 -4.43
N PRO A 28 5.45 9.35 -5.19
CA PRO A 28 6.63 10.20 -5.32
C PRO A 28 7.10 10.73 -3.96
N THR A 29 8.42 10.76 -3.77
CA THR A 29 9.05 11.36 -2.58
C THR A 29 9.05 12.87 -2.67
N LEU A 30 9.27 13.56 -1.54
CA LEU A 30 9.47 15.01 -1.51
C LEU A 30 10.79 15.47 -2.17
N CYS A 31 11.71 14.56 -2.45
CA CYS A 31 12.98 14.87 -3.12
C CYS A 31 12.74 15.25 -4.59
N ASN A 32 13.56 16.17 -5.11
CA ASN A 32 13.59 16.54 -6.52
C ASN A 32 14.99 16.27 -7.12
N GLU A 33 15.18 16.55 -8.41
CA GLU A 33 16.45 16.29 -9.11
C GLU A 33 17.64 17.10 -8.57
N LYS A 34 17.38 18.28 -8.00
CA LYS A 34 18.40 19.24 -7.55
C LYS A 34 18.68 19.15 -6.05
N SER A 35 17.81 18.53 -5.27
CA SER A 35 17.86 18.56 -3.81
C SER A 35 17.19 17.33 -3.18
N CYS A 36 17.93 16.71 -2.26
CA CYS A 36 17.42 15.62 -1.44
C CYS A 36 16.81 16.15 -0.15
N LEU A 37 15.54 15.81 0.11
CA LEU A 37 14.80 16.20 1.30
C LEU A 37 14.57 15.03 2.27
N GLY A 38 15.41 13.99 2.21
CA GLY A 38 15.22 12.76 2.98
C GLY A 38 15.36 12.91 4.50
N SER A 39 16.02 13.97 4.98
CA SER A 39 16.14 14.28 6.41
C SER A 39 14.95 15.06 6.99
N LEU A 40 14.05 15.56 6.13
CA LEU A 40 12.86 16.24 6.60
C LEU A 40 11.89 15.24 7.24
N MET A 41 11.48 15.54 8.47
CA MET A 41 10.56 14.71 9.25
C MET A 41 9.08 14.95 8.91
N ALA A 42 8.80 15.62 7.79
CA ALA A 42 7.45 15.94 7.34
C ALA A 42 6.67 14.68 6.96
N ILE A 43 5.43 14.58 7.43
CA ILE A 43 4.46 13.58 6.97
C ILE A 43 3.44 14.31 6.09
N PRO A 44 3.66 14.38 4.77
CA PRO A 44 2.71 15.03 3.87
C PRO A 44 1.37 14.27 3.86
N GLY A 45 0.26 15.00 3.75
CA GLY A 45 -1.08 14.41 3.62
C GLY A 45 -1.80 14.08 4.94
N ARG A 46 -1.36 14.63 6.08
CA ARG A 46 -2.11 14.55 7.34
C ARG A 46 -3.17 15.67 7.39
N GLY A 47 -4.36 15.41 6.89
CA GLY A 47 -5.48 16.35 6.92
C GLY A 47 -6.82 15.63 6.77
N ASP A 48 -7.88 16.23 7.31
CA ASP A 48 -9.26 15.70 7.29
C ASP A 48 -10.03 16.19 6.05
N VAL A 49 -9.35 16.23 4.89
CA VAL A 49 -9.98 16.69 3.66
C VAL A 49 -10.73 15.51 3.04
N PRO A 50 -12.04 15.66 2.74
CA PRO A 50 -12.79 14.64 2.01
C PRO A 50 -12.10 14.30 0.70
N ARG A 51 -11.84 13.01 0.47
CA ARG A 51 -11.18 12.54 -0.76
C ARG A 51 -12.16 12.58 -1.93
N ASN A 52 -11.66 12.95 -3.12
CA ASN A 52 -12.47 12.94 -4.34
C ASN A 52 -12.89 11.48 -4.66
N PRO A 53 -14.18 11.19 -4.93
CA PRO A 53 -14.64 9.84 -5.25
C PRO A 53 -13.86 9.15 -6.38
N GLU A 54 -13.39 9.89 -7.39
CA GLU A 54 -12.58 9.34 -8.48
C GLU A 54 -11.21 8.82 -7.99
N GLU A 55 -10.55 9.56 -7.09
CA GLU A 55 -9.29 9.13 -6.47
C GLU A 55 -9.53 7.90 -5.59
N VAL A 56 -10.65 7.88 -4.84
CA VAL A 56 -11.05 6.73 -4.03
C VAL A 56 -11.25 5.49 -4.89
N LEU A 57 -11.89 5.60 -6.06
CA LEU A 57 -12.07 4.48 -6.98
C LEU A 57 -10.75 3.96 -7.54
N SER A 58 -9.83 4.86 -7.91
CA SER A 58 -8.50 4.48 -8.38
C SER A 58 -7.72 3.72 -7.30
N ASP A 59 -7.63 4.29 -6.09
CA ASP A 59 -6.96 3.66 -4.95
C ASP A 59 -7.61 2.31 -4.58
N ALA A 60 -8.94 2.22 -4.61
CA ALA A 60 -9.67 1.01 -4.30
C ALA A 60 -9.40 -0.11 -5.32
N LYS A 61 -9.30 0.23 -6.61
CA LYS A 61 -8.96 -0.73 -7.67
C LYS A 61 -7.57 -1.33 -7.46
N ASP A 62 -6.58 -0.48 -7.18
CA ASP A 62 -5.22 -0.92 -6.92
C ASP A 62 -5.12 -1.78 -5.66
N PHE A 63 -5.84 -1.40 -4.61
CA PHE A 63 -5.92 -2.18 -3.37
C PHE A 63 -6.55 -3.56 -3.59
N LEU A 64 -7.69 -3.65 -4.27
CA LEU A 64 -8.34 -4.92 -4.58
C LEU A 64 -7.47 -5.80 -5.47
N GLY A 65 -6.80 -5.21 -6.47
CA GLY A 65 -5.83 -5.92 -7.30
C GLY A 65 -4.72 -6.57 -6.47
N GLN A 66 -4.14 -5.83 -5.52
CA GLN A 66 -3.12 -6.36 -4.60
C GLN A 66 -3.66 -7.45 -3.68
N TYR A 67 -4.86 -7.26 -3.14
CA TYR A 67 -5.51 -8.24 -2.26
C TYR A 67 -5.78 -9.56 -3.01
N PHE A 68 -6.45 -9.51 -4.16
CA PHE A 68 -6.79 -10.69 -4.95
C PHE A 68 -5.55 -11.39 -5.53
N ALA A 69 -4.50 -10.63 -5.89
CA ALA A 69 -3.21 -11.20 -6.25
C ALA A 69 -2.56 -11.96 -5.08
N SER A 70 -2.65 -11.43 -3.86
CA SER A 70 -2.05 -12.07 -2.67
C SER A 70 -2.68 -13.42 -2.32
N ILE A 71 -3.99 -13.57 -2.54
CA ILE A 71 -4.72 -14.83 -2.31
C ILE A 71 -4.78 -15.73 -3.55
N ARG A 72 -4.04 -15.39 -4.62
CA ARG A 72 -4.01 -16.10 -5.91
C ARG A 72 -5.39 -16.26 -6.57
N ARG A 73 -6.27 -15.27 -6.40
CA ARG A 73 -7.62 -15.21 -7.02
C ARG A 73 -7.80 -13.97 -7.90
N ALA A 74 -6.71 -13.43 -8.43
CA ALA A 74 -6.75 -12.33 -9.38
C ALA A 74 -7.56 -12.73 -10.62
N ASN A 75 -8.33 -11.77 -11.16
CA ASN A 75 -9.17 -11.92 -12.36
C ASN A 75 -10.19 -13.07 -12.30
N THR A 76 -10.65 -13.42 -11.10
CA THR A 76 -11.76 -14.36 -10.93
C THR A 76 -13.10 -13.63 -10.94
N VAL A 77 -14.21 -14.36 -11.16
CA VAL A 77 -15.57 -13.81 -11.07
C VAL A 77 -15.81 -13.11 -9.72
N ALA A 78 -15.22 -13.64 -8.64
CA ALA A 78 -15.29 -13.02 -7.31
C ALA A 78 -14.58 -11.66 -7.24
N HIS A 79 -13.48 -11.47 -7.98
CA HIS A 79 -12.77 -10.20 -8.05
C HIS A 79 -13.63 -9.14 -8.76
N GLU A 80 -14.22 -9.49 -9.91
CA GLU A 80 -15.09 -8.58 -10.66
C GLU A 80 -16.37 -8.24 -9.91
N ALA A 81 -17.00 -9.23 -9.27
CA ALA A 81 -18.19 -9.02 -8.44
C ALA A 81 -17.91 -8.05 -7.29
N ARG A 82 -16.80 -8.24 -6.55
CA ARG A 82 -16.41 -7.34 -5.47
C ARG A 82 -16.10 -5.94 -5.98
N TRP A 83 -15.43 -5.83 -7.13
CA TRP A 83 -15.14 -4.54 -7.75
C TRP A 83 -16.41 -3.76 -8.10
N LYS A 84 -17.40 -4.42 -8.69
CA LYS A 84 -18.70 -3.80 -9.00
C LYS A 84 -19.42 -3.31 -7.74
N THR A 85 -19.44 -4.10 -6.67
CA THR A 85 -20.03 -3.69 -5.38
C THR A 85 -19.34 -2.44 -4.82
N VAL A 86 -18.00 -2.38 -4.86
CA VAL A 86 -17.26 -1.20 -4.38
C VAL A 86 -17.57 0.04 -5.22
N GLN A 87 -17.68 -0.10 -6.55
CA GLN A 87 -18.09 1.02 -7.41
C GLN A 87 -19.47 1.56 -7.02
N GLU A 88 -20.45 0.68 -6.80
CA GLU A 88 -21.79 1.07 -6.38
C GLU A 88 -21.83 1.73 -5.00
N GLU A 89 -21.04 1.24 -4.04
CA GLU A 89 -20.90 1.84 -2.70
C GLU A 89 -20.32 3.26 -2.76
N VAL A 90 -19.25 3.46 -3.54
CA VAL A 90 -18.61 4.77 -3.69
C VAL A 90 -19.52 5.77 -4.40
N VAL A 91 -20.26 5.34 -5.43
CA VAL A 91 -21.23 6.21 -6.11
C VAL A 91 -22.36 6.64 -5.16
N LYS A 92 -22.83 5.75 -4.29
CA LYS A 92 -23.95 6.03 -3.38
C LYS A 92 -23.54 6.84 -2.15
N THR A 93 -22.37 6.58 -1.57
CA THR A 93 -21.98 7.11 -0.25
C THR A 93 -20.71 7.95 -0.28
N GLY A 94 -20.03 8.05 -1.43
CA GLY A 94 -18.73 8.68 -1.56
C GLY A 94 -17.56 7.87 -0.97
N THR A 95 -17.84 6.77 -0.28
CA THR A 95 -16.84 5.90 0.37
C THR A 95 -17.24 4.42 0.23
N TYR A 96 -16.41 3.50 0.71
CA TYR A 96 -16.74 2.07 0.69
C TYR A 96 -16.26 1.40 1.97
N GLN A 97 -16.89 0.28 2.30
CA GLN A 97 -16.53 -0.48 3.50
C GLN A 97 -15.70 -1.72 3.13
N LEU A 98 -14.56 -1.86 3.82
CA LEU A 98 -13.70 -3.04 3.72
C LEU A 98 -14.27 -4.19 4.54
N THR A 99 -14.17 -5.39 3.99
CA THR A 99 -14.45 -6.63 4.73
C THR A 99 -13.36 -6.89 5.78
N THR A 100 -13.64 -7.74 6.77
CA THR A 100 -12.67 -8.07 7.82
C THR A 100 -11.36 -8.64 7.25
N THR A 101 -11.44 -9.49 6.22
CA THR A 101 -10.26 -10.07 5.57
C THR A 101 -9.44 -9.03 4.81
N GLU A 102 -10.11 -8.13 4.09
CA GLU A 102 -9.46 -7.00 3.41
C GLU A 102 -8.81 -6.04 4.42
N LEU A 103 -9.46 -5.79 5.55
CA LEU A 103 -8.95 -4.91 6.61
C LEU A 103 -7.70 -5.49 7.27
N VAL A 104 -7.70 -6.79 7.60
CA VAL A 104 -6.52 -7.49 8.13
C VAL A 104 -5.35 -7.42 7.13
N PHE A 105 -5.63 -7.65 5.85
CA PHE A 105 -4.64 -7.56 4.79
C PHE A 105 -4.07 -6.13 4.68
N GLY A 106 -4.93 -5.11 4.64
CA GLY A 106 -4.55 -3.72 4.57
C GLY A 106 -3.69 -3.27 5.74
N ALA A 107 -4.04 -3.67 6.98
CA ALA A 107 -3.25 -3.36 8.17
C ALA A 107 -1.85 -3.99 8.12
N LYS A 108 -1.75 -5.27 7.75
CA LYS A 108 -0.47 -5.97 7.59
C LYS A 108 0.38 -5.36 6.49
N LEU A 109 -0.23 -5.00 5.36
CA LEU A 109 0.43 -4.37 4.23
C LEU A 109 0.94 -2.97 4.59
N ALA A 110 0.14 -2.17 5.29
CA ALA A 110 0.52 -0.84 5.76
C ALA A 110 1.75 -0.93 6.68
N TRP A 111 1.76 -1.88 7.63
CA TRP A 111 2.93 -2.09 8.48
C TRP A 111 4.14 -2.53 7.66
N ARG A 112 3.99 -3.47 6.72
CA ARG A 112 5.07 -3.90 5.82
C ARG A 112 5.65 -2.75 4.99
N ASN A 113 4.82 -1.79 4.57
CA ASN A 113 5.22 -0.68 3.72
C ASN A 113 5.72 0.56 4.48
N ALA A 114 5.61 0.59 5.81
CA ALA A 114 6.00 1.74 6.65
C ALA A 114 7.52 1.99 6.68
N SER A 115 8.06 2.76 5.71
CA SER A 115 9.50 3.00 5.42
C SER A 115 10.41 3.23 6.65
N ARG A 116 9.87 3.78 7.74
CA ARG A 116 10.58 4.15 8.96
C ARG A 116 10.55 3.10 10.09
N CYS A 117 9.79 2.02 9.93
CA CYS A 117 9.67 0.96 10.93
C CYS A 117 10.80 -0.08 10.76
N ILE A 118 11.64 -0.20 11.79
CA ILE A 118 12.73 -1.22 11.89
C ILE A 118 12.16 -2.62 12.13
N GLY A 119 11.05 -2.75 12.88
CA GLY A 119 10.46 -4.01 13.33
C GLY A 119 9.63 -4.75 12.27
N ARG A 120 9.80 -4.45 10.99
CA ARG A 120 8.95 -4.99 9.93
C ARG A 120 9.07 -6.47 9.69
N ILE A 121 10.09 -7.15 10.21
CA ILE A 121 10.21 -8.60 10.07
C ILE A 121 9.01 -9.37 10.68
N GLN A 122 8.33 -8.79 11.68
CA GLN A 122 7.17 -9.41 12.33
C GLN A 122 5.81 -9.02 11.69
N TRP A 123 5.82 -8.33 10.54
CA TRP A 123 4.60 -7.75 9.93
C TRP A 123 3.44 -8.75 9.75
N SER A 124 3.74 -10.02 9.48
CA SER A 124 2.75 -11.08 9.25
C SER A 124 2.02 -11.54 10.52
N LYS A 125 2.62 -11.32 11.71
CA LYS A 125 2.09 -11.74 13.02
C LYS A 125 1.13 -10.72 13.65
N LEU A 126 0.81 -9.63 12.95
CA LEU A 126 -0.14 -8.63 13.45
C LEU A 126 -1.52 -9.27 13.72
N GLN A 127 -1.99 -9.13 14.95
CA GLN A 127 -3.38 -9.42 15.33
C GLN A 127 -4.19 -8.15 15.14
N VAL A 128 -5.29 -8.25 14.40
CA VAL A 128 -6.13 -7.10 14.06
C VAL A 128 -7.49 -7.30 14.69
N SER A 129 -7.86 -6.42 15.60
CA SER A 129 -9.17 -6.36 16.22
C SER A 129 -9.94 -5.18 15.64
N SER A 130 -11.04 -5.43 14.94
CA SER A 130 -11.94 -4.38 14.47
C SER A 130 -12.94 -4.01 15.57
N ASN A 131 -12.99 -2.74 15.95
CA ASN A 131 -14.02 -2.20 16.84
C ASN A 131 -15.23 -1.62 16.09
N LYS A 132 -15.35 -1.87 14.77
CA LYS A 132 -16.54 -1.52 14.01
C LYS A 132 -17.70 -2.37 14.54
N THR A 133 -18.52 -1.77 15.38
CA THR A 133 -19.76 -2.36 15.90
C THR A 133 -20.69 -2.74 14.75
N MET A 134 -21.33 -3.90 14.90
CA MET A 134 -22.47 -4.35 14.08
C MET A 134 -23.62 -3.34 14.12
#